data_AF-A0A662W9B4-F1
#
_entry.id   AF-A0A662W9B4-F1
#
_cell.length_a   1.000
_cell.length_b   1.000
_cell.length_c   1.000
_cell.angle_alpha   90.00
_cell.angle_beta   90.00
_cell.angle_gamma   90.00
#
_symmetry.space_group_name_H-M   'P 1'
#
loop_
_entity.id
_entity.type
_entity.pdbx_description
1 polymer ?
#
loop_
_entity_poly.entity_id
_entity_poly.type
_entity_poly.pdbx_seq_one_letter_code
_entity_poly.pdbx_strand_id
1 'polypeptide(L)' 'MQIGYLCIVYNARIHHAKAVKIRAEELNIYFIYLPPYSPDLNPIEFGWEDLRGAERYC' A
#
# COMPACT_ATOMS: atom_id res chain seq x y z
N MET A 1 -0.69 -9.42 21.40
CA MET A 1 -1.46 -8.97 20.21
C MET A 1 -0.81 -9.57 18.98
N GLN A 2 -1.55 -10.36 18.22
CA GLN A 2 -1.04 -11.00 17.01
C GLN A 2 -1.45 -10.16 15.80
N ILE A 3 -0.48 -9.66 15.03
CA ILE A 3 -0.74 -8.94 13.78
C ILE A 3 -1.08 -9.99 12.72
N GLY A 4 -2.21 -9.82 12.02
CA GLY A 4 -2.63 -10.72 10.95
C GLY A 4 -1.95 -10.36 9.62
N TYR A 5 -2.12 -9.12 9.19
CA TYR A 5 -1.59 -8.64 7.93
C TYR A 5 -0.89 -7.28 8.09
N LEU A 6 0.14 -7.07 7.28
CA LEU A 6 0.87 -5.82 7.20
C LEU A 6 0.66 -5.21 5.82
N CYS A 7 0.07 -4.02 5.76
CA CYS A 7 -0.15 -3.30 4.51
C CYS A 7 0.75 -2.06 4.46
N ILE A 8 1.66 -2.04 3.50
CA ILE A 8 2.46 -0.85 3.17
C ILE A 8 1.62 0.03 2.25
N VAL A 9 1.38 1.28 2.64
CA VAL A 9 0.47 2.18 1.94
C VAL A 9 1.06 3.56 1.75
N TYR A 10 0.67 4.22 0.66
CA TYR A 10 0.92 5.64 0.45
C TYR A 10 0.07 6.49 1.41
N ASN A 11 0.47 7.76 1.56
CA ASN A 11 -0.21 8.73 2.42
C ASN A 11 -1.54 9.28 1.83
N ALA A 12 -2.27 8.45 1.07
CA ALA A 12 -3.54 8.83 0.46
C ALA A 12 -4.61 9.09 1.53
N ARG A 13 -5.41 10.15 1.35
CA ARG A 13 -6.47 10.55 2.30
C ARG A 13 -7.47 9.44 2.61
N ILE A 14 -7.72 8.54 1.65
CA ILE A 14 -8.61 7.39 1.81
C ILE A 14 -8.12 6.41 2.89
N HIS A 15 -6.81 6.21 3.05
CA HIS A 15 -6.25 5.31 4.08
C HIS A 15 -6.42 5.87 5.49
N HIS A 16 -6.56 7.19 5.61
CA HIS A 16 -6.80 7.86 6.89
C HIS A 16 -8.27 7.91 7.30
N ALA A 17 -9.18 7.53 6.41
CA ALA A 17 -10.61 7.56 6.69
C ALA A 17 -10.96 6.66 7.88
N LYS A 18 -11.81 7.15 8.79
CA LYS A 18 -12.19 6.42 10.01
C LYS A 18 -12.76 5.03 9.71
N ALA A 19 -13.61 4.93 8.68
CA ALA A 19 -14.20 3.67 8.25
C ALA A 19 -13.14 2.63 7.83
N VAL A 20 -12.06 3.09 7.17
CA VAL A 20 -10.95 2.21 6.73
C VAL A 20 -10.15 1.73 7.94
N LYS A 21 -9.85 2.61 8.91
CA LYS A 21 -9.13 2.23 10.13
C LYS A 21 -9.89 1.21 10.97
N ILE A 22 -11.19 1.44 11.19
CA ILE A 22 -12.06 0.50 11.92
C ILE A 22 -12.05 -0.87 11.23
N ARG A 23 -12.24 -0.90 9.91
CA ARG A 23 -12.26 -2.16 9.18
C ARG A 23 -10.91 -2.87 9.19
N ALA A 24 -9.80 -2.13 9.16
CA ALA A 24 -8.47 -2.69 9.26
C ALA A 24 -8.21 -3.32 10.64
N GLU A 25 -8.65 -2.66 11.72
CA GLU A 25 -8.56 -3.19 13.08
C GLU A 25 -9.35 -4.50 13.24
N GLU A 26 -10.60 -4.56 12.73
CA GLU A 26 -11.42 -5.78 12.72
C GLU A 26 -10.76 -6.96 12.00
N LEU A 27 -9.98 -6.67 10.96
CA LEU A 27 -9.29 -7.65 10.13
C LEU A 27 -7.85 -7.93 10.61
N ASN A 28 -7.40 -7.33 11.72
CA ASN A 28 -6.01 -7.39 12.21
C ASN A 28 -4.98 -6.95 11.14
N ILE A 29 -5.34 -5.94 10.35
CA ILE A 29 -4.47 -5.31 9.36
C ILE A 29 -3.78 -4.11 10.00
N TYR A 30 -2.45 -4.08 9.93
CA TYR A 30 -1.65 -2.95 10.37
C TYR A 30 -1.13 -2.17 9.16
N PHE A 31 -1.34 -0.85 9.15
CA PHE A 31 -0.86 0.03 8.10
C PHE A 31 0.53 0.58 8.42
N ILE A 32 1.45 0.46 7.46
CA ILE A 32 2.71 1.20 7.44
C ILE A 32 2.59 2.29 6.38
N TYR A 33 2.68 3.54 6.81
CA TYR A 33 2.67 4.68 5.91
C TYR A 33 4.08 5.00 5.43
N LEU A 34 4.24 5.08 4.12
CA LEU A 34 5.49 5.52 3.52
C LEU A 34 5.70 7.02 3.71
N PRO A 35 6.97 7.48 3.83
CA PRO A 35 7.28 8.90 3.81
C PRO A 35 6.77 9.57 2.51
N PRO A 36 6.41 10.86 2.56
CA PRO A 36 5.93 11.58 1.39
C PRO A 36 6.94 11.54 0.24
N TYR A 37 6.45 11.38 -1.00
CA TYR A 37 7.25 11.39 -2.22
C TYR A 37 8.39 10.35 -2.25
N SER A 38 8.21 9.19 -1.60
CA SER A 38 9.18 8.09 -1.62
C SER A 38 8.66 6.89 -2.44
N PRO A 39 8.54 7.02 -3.78
CA PRO A 39 8.07 5.94 -4.64
C PRO A 39 9.01 4.73 -4.59
N ASP A 40 10.31 4.94 -4.40
CA ASP A 40 11.33 3.89 -4.31
C ASP A 40 11.10 2.91 -3.15
N LEU A 41 10.32 3.33 -2.15
CA LEU A 41 9.99 2.52 -0.98
C LEU A 41 8.69 1.74 -1.15
N ASN A 42 7.96 1.90 -2.25
CA ASN A 42 6.77 1.12 -2.50
C ASN A 42 7.07 -0.10 -3.39
N PRO A 43 6.94 -1.33 -2.87
CA PRO A 43 7.18 -2.55 -3.64
C PRO A 43 6.32 -2.68 -4.90
N ILE A 44 5.15 -2.02 -4.97
CA ILE A 44 4.28 -2.11 -6.15
C ILE A 44 4.91 -1.46 -7.40
N GLU A 45 5.82 -0.49 -7.22
CA GLU A 45 6.42 0.22 -8.36
C GLU A 45 7.24 -0.69 -9.26
N PHE A 46 7.91 -1.71 -8.68
CA PHE A 46 8.60 -2.74 -9.45
C PHE A 46 7.65 -3.53 -10.36
N GLY A 47 6.48 -3.94 -9.83
CA GLY A 47 5.47 -4.62 -10.63
C GLY A 47 4.91 -3.74 -11.76
N TRP A 48 4.82 -2.43 -11.54
CA TRP A 48 4.42 -1.50 -12.59
C TRP A 48 5.49 -1.33 -13.68
N GLU A 49 6.78 -1.40 -13.35
CA GLU A 49 7.86 -1.39 -14.34
C GLU A 49 7.75 -2.59 -15.27
N ASP A 50 7.53 -3.78 -14.71
CA ASP A 50 7.34 -5.01 -15.47
C ASP A 50 6.11 -4.90 -16.41
N LEU A 51 4.99 -4.39 -15.89
CA LEU A 51 3.76 -4.21 -16.68
C LEU A 51 3.92 -3.19 -17.81
N ARG A 52 4.57 -2.05 -17.53
CA ARG A 52 4.89 -1.05 -18.57
C ARG A 52 5.83 -1.60 -19.63
N GLY A 53 6.77 -2.46 -19.22
CA GLY A 53 7.62 -3.20 -20.13
C GLY A 53 6.78 -4.05 -21.09
N ALA A 54 5.90 -4.89 -20.54
CA ALA A 54 5.01 -5.75 -21.33
C ALA A 54 4.12 -4.95 -22.31
N GLU A 55 3.55 -3.83 -21.87
CA GLU A 55 2.73 -2.96 -22.73
C GLU A 55 3.54 -2.37 -23.91
N ARG A 56 4.82 -2.03 -23.71
CA ARG A 56 5.67 -1.47 -24.78
C ARG A 56 6.07 -2.47 -25.86
N TYR A 57 5.96 -3.77 -25.59
CA TYR A 57 6.33 -4.84 -26.53
C TYR A 57 5.11 -5.52 -27.19
N CYS A 58 3.89 -5.01 -26.96
CA CYS A 58 2.66 -5.39 -27.65
C CYS A 58 2.25 -4.33 -28.69
#